data_AF-A0A1V0ICP6-F1
#
_entry.id   AF-A0A1V0ICP6-F1
#
_cell.length_a   1.000
_cell.length_b   1.000
_cell.length_c   1.000
_cell.angle_alpha   90.00
_cell.angle_beta   90.00
_cell.angle_gamma   90.00
#
_symmetry.space_group_name_H-M   'P 1'
#
loop_
_entity.id
_entity.type
_entity.pdbx_description
1 polymer ?
#
loop_
_entity_poly.entity_id
_entity_poly.type
_entity_poly.pdbx_seq_one_letter_code
_entity_poly.pdbx_strand_id
1 'polypeptide(L)'
;MNVSNFLFVGDLRLQFHFCEYPHRIKLAEGDFYMDFNCLQRKTTNIPITFRLSKCYELSAKDDEGYLHNMIKEWRRNTLALYRGFPGCHFCWPDLLMGELKSEGTNDYPEFTMSDTGKGTTCWLPAAEKNIAQGVSIQCCDQFTLGLSMQEDVAIPIGFTVRIPVGKSQGQRICWLNSGEILVRGPLMSGQYNMDSITWMKNGGPSFTSWPAQFPNLFLPPQRPFQPAHKPQIEDWWKTCKRWMDEVPRSLKI
;
A
#
# COMPACT_ATOMS: atom_id res chain seq x y z
N MET A 1 6.88 -28.91 -27.90
CA MET A 1 5.79 -28.72 -26.91
C MET A 1 6.16 -27.54 -26.02
N ASN A 2 5.29 -26.54 -25.89
CA ASN A 2 5.54 -25.42 -24.97
C ASN A 2 5.46 -25.95 -23.53
N VAL A 3 6.60 -25.93 -22.82
CA VAL A 3 6.64 -26.31 -21.41
C VAL A 3 5.91 -25.23 -20.62
N SER A 4 4.76 -25.58 -20.05
CA SER A 4 3.98 -24.68 -19.21
C SER A 4 4.64 -24.52 -17.83
N ASN A 5 4.51 -23.34 -17.24
CA ASN A 5 4.96 -23.06 -15.88
C ASN A 5 3.75 -22.97 -14.95
N PHE A 6 3.85 -23.65 -13.81
CA PHE A 6 2.80 -23.66 -12.78
C PHE A 6 3.38 -23.32 -11.42
N LEU A 7 2.69 -22.44 -10.72
CA LEU A 7 2.93 -22.10 -9.32
C LEU A 7 1.85 -22.79 -8.46
N PHE A 8 2.29 -23.47 -7.41
CA PHE A 8 1.44 -24.10 -6.40
C PHE A 8 1.47 -23.24 -5.13
N VAL A 9 0.29 -22.82 -4.66
CA VAL A 9 0.10 -22.03 -3.44
C VAL A 9 -1.07 -22.63 -2.68
N GLY A 10 -0.83 -23.32 -1.57
CA GLY A 10 -1.88 -24.10 -0.89
C GLY A 10 -2.56 -25.09 -1.84
N ASP A 11 -3.89 -24.97 -1.99
CA ASP A 11 -4.69 -25.77 -2.94
C ASP A 11 -4.75 -25.18 -4.36
N LEU A 12 -4.18 -23.99 -4.59
CA LEU A 12 -4.22 -23.29 -5.87
C LEU A 12 -3.13 -23.80 -6.81
N ARG A 13 -3.50 -23.89 -8.09
CA ARG A 13 -2.62 -24.24 -9.19
C ARG A 13 -2.71 -23.12 -10.22
N LEU A 14 -1.65 -22.35 -10.36
CA LEU A 14 -1.65 -21.10 -11.11
C LEU A 14 -0.73 -21.24 -12.30
N GLN A 15 -1.26 -21.11 -13.51
CA GLN A 15 -0.41 -21.00 -14.68
C GLN A 15 0.17 -19.58 -14.74
N PHE A 16 1.44 -19.47 -15.11
CA PHE A 16 2.08 -18.17 -15.30
C PHE A 16 3.01 -18.16 -16.52
N HIS A 17 3.36 -16.95 -16.95
CA HIS A 17 4.37 -16.70 -17.97
C HIS A 17 5.37 -15.65 -17.49
N PHE A 18 6.58 -15.69 -18.03
CA PHE A 18 7.51 -14.57 -17.90
C PHE A 18 6.95 -13.38 -18.67
N CYS A 19 7.11 -12.19 -18.12
CA CYS A 19 6.52 -10.97 -18.64
C CYS A 19 7.59 -9.95 -19.04
N GLU A 20 7.15 -8.77 -19.47
CA GLU A 20 7.97 -7.65 -19.88
C GLU A 20 8.88 -7.11 -18.76
N TYR A 21 8.50 -7.31 -17.49
CA TYR A 21 9.28 -6.83 -16.36
C TYR A 21 10.37 -7.85 -15.98
N PRO A 22 11.66 -7.45 -15.95
CA PRO A 22 12.75 -8.31 -15.50
C PRO A 22 12.50 -8.91 -14.12
N HIS A 23 12.74 -10.21 -13.99
CA HIS A 23 12.52 -10.99 -12.76
C HIS A 23 11.07 -10.99 -12.25
N ARG A 24 10.08 -10.69 -13.10
CA ARG A 24 8.68 -10.84 -12.75
C ARG A 24 8.00 -11.90 -13.61
N ILE A 25 7.04 -12.57 -13.00
CA ILE A 25 6.08 -13.41 -13.70
C ILE A 25 4.72 -12.72 -13.68
N LYS A 26 3.86 -13.11 -14.63
CA LYS A 26 2.47 -12.71 -14.68
C LYS A 26 1.59 -13.96 -14.66
N LEU A 27 0.58 -13.98 -13.79
CA LEU A 27 -0.41 -15.05 -13.77
C LEU A 27 -1.19 -15.04 -15.09
N ALA A 28 -1.39 -16.21 -15.69
CA ALA A 28 -2.07 -16.34 -16.97
C ALA A 28 -3.53 -15.86 -16.94
N GLU A 29 -4.11 -15.77 -15.74
CA GLU A 29 -5.51 -15.42 -15.56
C GLU A 29 -5.79 -13.91 -15.41
N GLY A 30 -4.77 -13.05 -15.33
CA GLY A 30 -4.98 -11.60 -15.26
C GLY A 30 -3.74 -10.79 -14.88
N ASP A 31 -3.95 -9.52 -14.54
CA ASP A 31 -2.89 -8.56 -14.21
C ASP A 31 -2.37 -8.70 -12.76
N PHE A 32 -2.02 -9.93 -12.40
CA PHE A 32 -1.35 -10.26 -11.15
C PHE A 32 0.08 -10.68 -11.46
N TYR A 33 1.02 -9.89 -10.97
CA TYR A 33 2.44 -10.07 -11.15
C TYR A 33 3.08 -10.58 -9.86
N MET A 34 4.23 -11.26 -9.96
CA MET A 34 4.99 -11.69 -8.80
C MET A 34 6.49 -11.59 -9.06
N ASP A 35 7.27 -11.30 -8.02
CA ASP A 35 8.72 -11.47 -8.08
C ASP A 35 9.07 -12.96 -8.29
N PHE A 36 9.79 -13.28 -9.35
CA PHE A 36 10.24 -14.64 -9.61
C PHE A 36 11.25 -15.12 -8.55
N ASN A 37 11.95 -14.21 -7.88
CA ASN A 37 12.91 -14.54 -6.84
C ASN A 37 12.26 -15.11 -5.57
N CYS A 38 10.95 -14.88 -5.37
CA CYS A 38 10.22 -15.49 -4.26
C CYS A 38 9.78 -16.94 -4.56
N LEU A 39 10.13 -17.49 -5.73
CA LEU A 39 9.78 -18.85 -6.15
C LEU A 39 10.99 -19.78 -6.16
N GLN A 40 10.73 -21.04 -5.82
CA GLN A 40 11.68 -22.14 -5.96
C GLN A 40 11.07 -23.29 -6.76
N ARG A 41 11.93 -24.16 -7.31
CA ARG A 41 11.49 -25.36 -8.04
C ARG A 41 10.78 -26.32 -7.09
N LYS A 42 9.55 -26.67 -7.42
CA LYS A 42 8.85 -27.78 -6.76
C LYS A 42 9.33 -29.10 -7.37
N THR A 43 9.88 -29.99 -6.54
CA THR A 43 10.42 -31.29 -6.97
C THR A 43 9.67 -32.49 -6.39
N THR A 44 8.83 -32.28 -5.38
CA THR A 44 8.06 -33.30 -4.67
C THR A 44 6.56 -33.07 -4.83
N ASN A 45 5.76 -34.13 -4.63
CA ASN A 45 4.29 -34.05 -4.62
C ASN A 45 3.68 -33.38 -5.86
N ILE A 46 4.32 -33.52 -7.02
CA ILE A 46 3.82 -33.00 -8.30
C ILE A 46 2.75 -33.97 -8.83
N PRO A 47 1.50 -33.52 -9.06
CA PRO A 47 0.48 -34.40 -9.63
C PRO A 47 0.88 -34.89 -11.02
N ILE A 48 0.48 -36.12 -11.37
CA ILE A 48 0.86 -36.78 -12.64
C ILE A 48 0.59 -35.89 -13.86
N THR A 49 -0.54 -35.18 -13.85
CA THR A 49 -0.96 -34.24 -14.90
C THR A 49 0.03 -33.11 -15.17
N PHE A 50 0.94 -32.80 -14.25
CA PHE A 50 1.91 -31.71 -14.36
C PHE A 50 3.37 -32.20 -14.48
N ARG A 51 3.62 -33.51 -14.59
CA ARG A 51 4.99 -34.06 -14.63
C ARG A 51 5.86 -33.55 -15.78
N LEU A 52 5.24 -33.16 -16.90
CA LEU A 52 5.93 -32.57 -18.05
C LEU A 52 6.05 -31.04 -17.96
N SER A 53 5.53 -30.44 -16.89
CA SER A 53 5.51 -29.00 -16.67
C SER A 53 6.57 -28.56 -15.67
N LYS A 54 6.94 -27.28 -15.78
CA LYS A 54 7.83 -26.60 -14.85
C LYS A 54 7.04 -26.16 -13.62
N CYS A 55 7.18 -26.88 -12.51
CA CYS A 55 6.43 -26.61 -11.27
C CYS A 55 7.26 -25.78 -10.29
N TYR A 56 6.58 -24.86 -9.59
CA TYR A 56 7.16 -23.93 -8.63
C TYR A 56 6.28 -23.83 -7.38
N GLU A 57 6.89 -23.37 -6.31
CA GLU A 57 6.25 -23.03 -5.03
C GLU A 57 6.97 -21.84 -4.41
N LEU A 58 6.40 -21.21 -3.39
CA LEU A 58 7.08 -20.13 -2.69
C LEU A 58 8.35 -20.65 -1.99
N SER A 59 9.40 -19.83 -2.05
CA SER A 59 10.64 -20.00 -1.29
C SER A 59 10.40 -19.80 0.20
N ALA A 60 9.64 -18.75 0.56
CA ALA A 60 9.20 -18.50 1.93
C ALA A 60 7.85 -19.18 2.18
N LYS A 61 7.84 -20.24 3.00
CA LYS A 61 6.60 -21.00 3.29
C LYS A 61 5.61 -20.24 4.16
N ASP A 62 6.09 -19.36 5.03
CA ASP A 62 5.24 -18.58 5.93
C ASP A 62 4.34 -17.60 5.16
N ASP A 63 4.75 -17.19 3.96
CA ASP A 63 3.97 -16.31 3.07
C ASP A 63 2.84 -17.05 2.31
N GLU A 64 2.84 -18.39 2.31
CA GLU A 64 1.92 -19.18 1.48
C GLU A 64 0.47 -18.94 1.84
N GLY A 65 0.15 -18.93 3.14
CA GLY A 65 -1.22 -18.69 3.61
C GLY A 65 -1.73 -17.29 3.24
N TYR A 66 -0.87 -16.28 3.32
CA TYR A 66 -1.22 -14.92 2.94
C TYR A 66 -1.47 -14.83 1.44
N LEU A 67 -0.53 -15.27 0.60
CA LEU A 67 -0.67 -15.19 -0.86
C LEU A 67 -1.88 -15.99 -1.33
N HIS A 68 -2.13 -17.16 -0.72
CA HIS A 68 -3.31 -17.99 -1.00
C HIS A 68 -4.62 -17.21 -0.83
N ASN A 69 -4.79 -16.54 0.30
CA ASN A 69 -5.98 -15.74 0.59
C ASN A 69 -6.07 -14.53 -0.34
N MET A 70 -4.96 -13.82 -0.55
CA MET A 70 -4.89 -12.66 -1.44
C MET A 70 -5.34 -13.01 -2.87
N ILE A 71 -4.89 -14.15 -3.43
CA ILE A 71 -5.29 -14.59 -4.77
C ILE A 71 -6.79 -14.93 -4.82
N LYS A 72 -7.32 -15.58 -3.77
CA LYS A 72 -8.75 -15.90 -3.68
C LYS A 72 -9.61 -14.63 -3.62
N GLU A 73 -9.20 -13.65 -2.84
CA GLU A 73 -9.88 -12.36 -2.73
C GLU A 73 -9.79 -11.54 -4.03
N TRP A 74 -8.61 -11.54 -4.67
CA TRP A 74 -8.41 -10.88 -5.96
C TRP A 74 -9.32 -11.48 -7.04
N ARG A 75 -9.41 -12.82 -7.12
CA ARG A 75 -10.33 -13.53 -8.03
C ARG A 75 -11.80 -13.21 -7.77
N ARG A 76 -12.17 -12.95 -6.52
CA ARG A 76 -13.53 -12.58 -6.11
C ARG A 76 -13.80 -11.09 -6.20
N ASN A 77 -12.81 -10.27 -6.58
CA ASN A 77 -12.87 -8.81 -6.57
C ASN A 77 -13.18 -8.20 -5.19
N THR A 78 -12.77 -8.89 -4.12
CA THR A 78 -12.96 -8.44 -2.74
C THR A 78 -11.67 -7.99 -2.07
N LEU A 79 -10.51 -8.17 -2.72
CA LEU A 79 -9.22 -7.77 -2.18
C LEU A 79 -9.15 -6.24 -2.01
N ALA A 80 -8.63 -5.83 -0.87
CA ALA A 80 -8.37 -4.43 -0.58
C ALA A 80 -6.94 -4.30 -0.06
N LEU A 81 -6.15 -3.48 -0.74
CA LEU A 81 -4.81 -3.12 -0.30
C LEU A 81 -4.84 -1.71 0.28
N TYR A 82 -3.91 -1.41 1.17
CA TYR A 82 -3.87 -0.15 1.89
C TYR A 82 -2.51 0.48 1.75
N ARG A 83 -2.49 1.82 1.67
CA ARG A 83 -1.25 2.59 1.69
C ARG A 83 -1.33 3.68 2.76
N GLY A 84 -0.36 3.66 3.66
CA GLY A 84 -0.21 4.66 4.70
C GLY A 84 0.65 5.83 4.25
N PHE A 85 0.33 7.01 4.75
CA PHE A 85 1.04 8.24 4.47
C PHE A 85 1.30 8.99 5.77
N PRO A 86 2.57 9.22 6.14
CA PRO A 86 2.87 10.18 7.19
C PRO A 86 2.46 11.59 6.73
N GLY A 87 2.15 12.45 7.69
CA GLY A 87 1.65 13.82 7.49
C GLY A 87 2.51 14.71 6.60
N CYS A 88 3.79 14.35 6.46
CA CYS A 88 4.80 15.07 5.69
C CYS A 88 5.16 14.39 4.37
N HIS A 89 4.44 13.35 3.94
CA HIS A 89 4.76 12.61 2.73
C HIS A 89 4.72 13.52 1.48
N PHE A 90 5.66 13.35 0.55
CA PHE A 90 5.83 14.24 -0.61
C PHE A 90 4.61 14.27 -1.55
N CYS A 91 3.84 13.19 -1.63
CA CYS A 91 2.67 13.09 -2.52
C CYS A 91 1.43 13.87 -2.03
N TRP A 92 1.53 14.60 -0.90
CA TRP A 92 0.40 15.32 -0.32
C TRP A 92 -0.28 16.30 -1.31
N PRO A 93 0.47 17.12 -2.07
CA PRO A 93 -0.15 18.05 -3.02
C PRO A 93 -0.94 17.33 -4.12
N ASP A 94 -0.47 16.18 -4.58
CA ASP A 94 -1.13 15.39 -5.63
C ASP A 94 -2.42 14.75 -5.12
N LEU A 95 -2.42 14.28 -3.88
CA LEU A 95 -3.61 13.72 -3.26
C LEU A 95 -4.72 14.76 -3.08
N LEU A 96 -4.37 16.02 -2.77
CA LEU A 96 -5.32 17.13 -2.75
C LEU A 96 -5.93 17.40 -4.15
N MET A 97 -5.24 17.00 -5.22
CA MET A 97 -5.74 17.04 -6.60
C MET A 97 -6.43 15.74 -7.03
N GLY A 98 -6.56 14.76 -6.13
CA GLY A 98 -7.18 13.47 -6.38
C GLY A 98 -6.28 12.45 -7.09
N GLU A 99 -4.97 12.67 -7.10
CA GLU A 99 -3.99 11.76 -7.69
C GLU A 99 -3.16 11.07 -6.61
N LEU A 100 -3.22 9.74 -6.60
CA LEU A 100 -2.36 8.89 -5.79
C LEU A 100 -1.21 8.38 -6.66
N LYS A 101 -0.05 9.02 -6.53
CA LYS A 101 1.14 8.71 -7.32
C LYS A 101 2.34 8.32 -6.47
N SER A 102 3.28 7.64 -7.12
CA SER A 102 4.59 7.32 -6.54
C SER A 102 5.59 8.44 -6.86
N GLU A 103 6.82 8.31 -6.39
CA GLU A 103 7.88 9.29 -6.65
C GLU A 103 8.29 9.35 -8.13
N GLY A 104 8.15 8.24 -8.85
CA GLY A 104 8.64 8.12 -10.22
C GLY A 104 7.58 7.75 -11.25
N THR A 105 8.02 7.73 -12.50
CA THR A 105 7.21 7.38 -13.66
C THR A 105 7.63 6.08 -14.33
N ASN A 106 8.75 5.47 -13.91
CA ASN A 106 9.23 4.24 -14.52
C ASN A 106 8.25 3.11 -14.23
N ASP A 107 7.77 2.47 -15.29
CA ASP A 107 6.87 1.32 -15.18
C ASP A 107 7.68 0.06 -14.91
N TYR A 108 8.07 -0.13 -13.65
CA TYR A 108 8.74 -1.33 -13.19
C TYR A 108 8.37 -1.63 -11.74
N PRO A 109 7.74 -2.77 -11.42
CA PRO A 109 7.30 -3.08 -10.07
C PRO A 109 8.51 -3.42 -9.18
N GLU A 110 9.02 -2.44 -8.44
CA GLU A 110 10.15 -2.54 -7.51
C GLU A 110 9.87 -1.65 -6.29
N PHE A 111 10.64 -1.84 -5.22
CA PHE A 111 10.65 -0.97 -4.04
C PHE A 111 10.88 0.50 -4.44
N THR A 112 10.04 1.40 -3.93
CA THR A 112 10.12 2.85 -4.26
C THR A 112 11.44 3.48 -3.84
N MET A 113 12.13 2.91 -2.83
CA MET A 113 13.38 3.43 -2.26
C MET A 113 14.65 2.79 -2.84
N SER A 114 14.56 2.12 -3.98
CA SER A 114 15.71 1.39 -4.50
C SER A 114 16.73 2.38 -5.10
N ASP A 115 17.81 2.66 -4.37
CA ASP A 115 19.05 3.29 -4.88
C ASP A 115 19.82 2.31 -5.78
N THR A 116 19.09 1.47 -6.53
CA THR A 116 19.59 0.37 -7.34
C THR A 116 20.00 0.82 -8.74
N GLY A 117 20.04 2.13 -8.99
CA GLY A 117 20.29 2.72 -10.30
C GLY A 117 19.14 2.56 -11.31
N LYS A 118 18.01 1.92 -10.92
CA LYS A 118 16.82 1.74 -11.78
C LYS A 118 15.84 2.93 -11.76
N GLY A 119 16.14 3.94 -10.95
CA GLY A 119 15.30 5.13 -10.77
C GLY A 119 14.02 4.84 -9.98
N THR A 120 13.21 5.89 -9.79
CA THR A 120 11.95 5.83 -9.05
C THR A 120 10.84 5.24 -9.92
N THR A 121 9.95 4.45 -9.32
CA THR A 121 8.88 3.72 -10.03
C THR A 121 7.50 4.37 -9.88
N CYS A 122 6.60 4.16 -10.85
CA CYS A 122 5.19 4.54 -10.75
C CYS A 122 4.36 3.56 -9.90
N TRP A 123 4.95 2.45 -9.46
CA TRP A 123 4.29 1.45 -8.64
C TRP A 123 4.23 1.89 -7.17
N LEU A 124 3.03 1.84 -6.61
CA LEU A 124 2.67 2.32 -5.28
C LEU A 124 2.84 1.17 -4.27
N PRO A 125 3.63 1.32 -3.20
CA PRO A 125 3.71 0.34 -2.13
C PRO A 125 2.37 0.28 -1.39
N ALA A 126 1.88 -0.93 -1.17
CA ALA A 126 0.65 -1.21 -0.47
C ALA A 126 0.79 -2.51 0.35
N ALA A 127 -0.05 -2.65 1.37
CA ALA A 127 -0.02 -3.77 2.30
C ALA A 127 -1.40 -4.00 2.92
N GLU A 128 -1.51 -4.91 3.89
CA GLU A 128 -2.68 -4.95 4.77
C GLU A 128 -2.83 -3.66 5.58
N LYS A 129 -4.05 -3.43 6.04
CA LYS A 129 -4.43 -2.22 6.77
C LYS A 129 -3.52 -1.90 7.95
N ASN A 130 -3.20 -2.88 8.80
CA ASN A 130 -2.38 -2.63 9.99
C ASN A 130 -0.94 -2.21 9.65
N ILE A 131 -0.36 -2.81 8.61
CA ILE A 131 0.99 -2.46 8.12
C ILE A 131 0.96 -1.04 7.54
N ALA A 132 -0.04 -0.74 6.69
CA ALA A 132 -0.22 0.59 6.12
C ALA A 132 -0.43 1.65 7.22
N GLN A 133 -1.24 1.36 8.23
CA GLN A 133 -1.42 2.24 9.38
C GLN A 133 -0.11 2.46 10.15
N GLY A 134 0.74 1.44 10.29
CA GLY A 134 2.10 1.59 10.82
C GLY A 134 2.95 2.59 10.06
N VAL A 135 2.89 2.58 8.72
CA VAL A 135 3.58 3.55 7.86
C VAL A 135 3.06 4.98 8.09
N SER A 136 1.75 5.15 8.29
CA SER A 136 1.16 6.48 8.50
C SER A 136 1.57 7.17 9.82
N ILE A 137 2.13 6.42 10.79
CA ILE A 137 2.64 6.95 12.06
C ILE A 137 4.07 7.52 11.90
N GLN A 138 4.79 7.11 10.85
CA GLN A 138 6.21 7.44 10.68
C GLN A 138 6.48 8.95 10.61
N CYS A 139 7.75 9.32 10.80
CA CYS A 139 8.23 10.69 10.77
C CYS A 139 7.64 11.63 11.84
N CYS A 140 6.85 11.16 12.82
CA CYS A 140 6.34 12.01 13.89
C CYS A 140 7.49 12.58 14.73
N ASP A 141 7.71 13.90 14.66
CA ASP A 141 8.78 14.57 15.40
C ASP A 141 8.41 14.84 16.87
N GLN A 142 9.44 15.13 17.67
CA GLN A 142 9.30 15.39 19.11
C GLN A 142 8.40 16.59 19.45
N PHE A 143 8.29 17.59 18.57
CA PHE A 143 7.46 18.77 18.81
C PHE A 143 5.98 18.44 18.56
N THR A 144 5.69 17.65 17.51
CA THR A 144 4.34 17.10 17.28
C THR A 144 3.93 16.18 18.43
N LEU A 145 4.85 15.36 18.93
CA LEU A 145 4.61 14.51 20.09
C LEU A 145 4.33 15.34 21.35
N GLY A 146 5.17 16.33 21.64
CA GLY A 146 4.99 17.25 22.77
C GLY A 146 3.66 18.01 22.69
N LEU A 147 3.27 18.45 21.49
CA LEU A 147 1.98 19.09 21.25
C LEU A 147 0.81 18.16 21.59
N SER A 148 0.88 16.89 21.19
CA SER A 148 -0.17 15.89 21.48
C SER A 148 -0.35 15.56 22.98
N MET A 149 0.65 15.89 23.81
CA MET A 149 0.60 15.73 25.26
C MET A 149 0.10 16.98 25.98
N GLN A 150 0.08 18.13 25.29
CA GLN A 150 -0.33 19.43 25.83
C GLN A 150 -1.74 19.82 25.43
N GLU A 151 -2.15 19.44 24.22
CA GLU A 151 -3.47 19.73 23.68
C GLU A 151 -4.47 18.65 24.14
N ASP A 152 -5.67 19.08 24.55
CA ASP A 152 -6.77 18.17 24.91
C ASP A 152 -7.39 17.45 23.69
N VAL A 153 -6.94 17.82 22.49
CA VAL A 153 -7.42 17.32 21.20
C VAL A 153 -6.35 16.49 20.50
N ALA A 154 -6.79 15.49 19.74
CA ALA A 154 -5.88 14.67 18.95
C ALA A 154 -5.29 15.45 17.76
N ILE A 155 -3.99 15.24 17.47
CA ILE A 155 -3.26 15.89 16.39
C ILE A 155 -3.25 14.99 15.15
N PRO A 156 -3.67 15.44 13.95
CA PRO A 156 -3.62 14.60 12.75
C PRO A 156 -2.17 14.50 12.26
N ILE A 157 -1.64 13.28 12.20
CA ILE A 157 -0.23 13.03 11.84
C ILE A 157 -0.06 12.20 10.57
N GLY A 158 -1.14 11.73 9.96
CA GLY A 158 -1.10 10.94 8.74
C GLY A 158 -2.48 10.43 8.33
N PHE A 159 -2.51 9.61 7.28
CA PHE A 159 -3.73 8.93 6.85
C PHE A 159 -3.41 7.61 6.17
N THR A 160 -4.45 6.80 5.96
CA THR A 160 -4.39 5.56 5.19
C THR A 160 -5.44 5.61 4.09
N VAL A 161 -5.07 5.20 2.88
CA VAL A 161 -5.99 5.01 1.76
C VAL A 161 -6.25 3.53 1.54
N ARG A 162 -7.44 3.20 1.09
CA ARG A 162 -7.85 1.87 0.62
C ARG A 162 -7.91 1.84 -0.90
N ILE A 163 -7.27 0.84 -1.47
CA ILE A 163 -7.20 0.58 -2.91
C ILE A 163 -7.92 -0.75 -3.16
N PRO A 164 -9.18 -0.71 -3.64
CA PRO A 164 -9.85 -1.90 -4.14
C PRO A 164 -9.03 -2.46 -5.30
N VAL A 165 -8.72 -3.76 -5.25
CA VAL A 165 -8.07 -4.45 -6.35
C VAL A 165 -8.79 -5.76 -6.62
N GLY A 166 -8.91 -6.12 -7.88
CA GLY A 166 -9.63 -7.31 -8.28
C GLY A 166 -9.33 -7.70 -9.71
N LYS A 167 -9.54 -8.98 -10.01
CA LYS A 167 -9.31 -9.54 -11.34
C LYS A 167 -10.03 -8.78 -12.45
N SER A 168 -11.23 -8.26 -12.18
CA SER A 168 -12.03 -7.47 -13.13
C SER A 168 -12.00 -5.96 -12.88
N GLN A 169 -11.19 -5.47 -11.93
CA GLN A 169 -11.14 -4.04 -11.61
C GLN A 169 -10.08 -3.28 -12.44
N GLY A 170 -9.17 -4.00 -13.10
CA GLY A 170 -8.21 -3.44 -14.07
C GLY A 170 -6.91 -2.89 -13.46
N GLN A 171 -6.79 -2.82 -12.13
CA GLN A 171 -5.53 -2.48 -11.47
C GLN A 171 -4.53 -3.62 -11.60
N ARG A 172 -3.30 -3.28 -12.00
CA ARG A 172 -2.17 -4.22 -11.98
C ARG A 172 -1.57 -4.25 -10.60
N ILE A 173 -1.35 -5.46 -10.08
CA ILE A 173 -0.73 -5.67 -8.77
C ILE A 173 0.50 -6.56 -8.90
N CYS A 174 1.52 -6.32 -8.09
CA CYS A 174 2.72 -7.15 -8.03
C CYS A 174 3.00 -7.58 -6.60
N TRP A 175 3.04 -8.89 -6.37
CA TRP A 175 3.49 -9.48 -5.12
C TRP A 175 5.02 -9.50 -5.07
N LEU A 176 5.62 -8.89 -4.05
CA LEU A 176 7.04 -9.09 -3.74
C LEU A 176 7.19 -10.09 -2.59
N ASN A 177 6.50 -9.84 -1.47
CA ASN A 177 6.44 -10.69 -0.28
C ASN A 177 5.21 -10.31 0.58
N SER A 178 5.00 -11.00 1.71
CA SER A 178 3.86 -10.74 2.61
C SER A 178 3.81 -9.34 3.22
N GLY A 179 4.94 -8.65 3.32
CA GLY A 179 5.03 -7.27 3.80
C GLY A 179 4.89 -6.23 2.70
N GLU A 180 5.05 -6.60 1.43
CA GLU A 180 5.15 -5.64 0.33
C GLU A 180 4.49 -6.11 -0.96
N ILE A 181 3.39 -5.41 -1.27
CA ILE A 181 2.61 -5.56 -2.48
C ILE A 181 2.63 -4.23 -3.21
N LEU A 182 2.76 -4.25 -4.53
CA LEU A 182 2.76 -3.04 -5.33
C LEU A 182 1.47 -2.94 -6.14
N VAL A 183 0.93 -1.73 -6.26
CA VAL A 183 -0.17 -1.41 -7.18
C VAL A 183 0.31 -0.40 -8.20
N ARG A 184 0.11 -0.65 -9.49
CA ARG A 184 0.55 0.28 -10.52
C ARG A 184 -0.23 1.60 -10.43
N GLY A 185 0.48 2.71 -10.28
CA GLY A 185 -0.08 4.06 -10.34
C GLY A 185 0.09 4.75 -11.70
N PRO A 186 -0.23 6.05 -11.77
CA PRO A 186 -1.00 6.79 -10.77
C PRO A 186 -2.43 6.23 -10.67
N LEU A 187 -3.03 6.36 -9.48
CA LEU A 187 -4.43 6.06 -9.25
C LEU A 187 -5.20 7.37 -9.10
N MET A 188 -6.29 7.51 -9.86
CA MET A 188 -7.14 8.69 -9.81
C MET A 188 -8.27 8.52 -8.78
N SER A 189 -8.85 9.64 -8.36
CA SER A 189 -10.05 9.63 -7.53
C SER A 189 -11.13 8.71 -8.12
N GLY A 190 -11.72 7.87 -7.26
CA GLY A 190 -12.61 6.78 -7.65
C GLY A 190 -11.92 5.42 -7.80
N GLN A 191 -10.59 5.37 -7.96
CA GLN A 191 -9.79 4.13 -7.92
C GLN A 191 -9.22 3.82 -6.53
N TYR A 192 -9.29 4.78 -5.61
CA TYR A 192 -8.96 4.62 -4.20
C TYR A 192 -9.94 5.43 -3.34
N ASN A 193 -9.99 5.11 -2.05
CA ASN A 193 -10.80 5.81 -1.06
C ASN A 193 -9.95 6.12 0.18
N MET A 194 -10.30 7.19 0.89
CA MET A 194 -9.75 7.41 2.23
C MET A 194 -10.28 6.31 3.17
N ASP A 195 -9.40 5.67 3.94
CA ASP A 195 -9.77 4.63 4.90
C ASP A 195 -9.78 5.17 6.34
N SER A 196 -8.71 5.84 6.75
CA SER A 196 -8.59 6.36 8.10
C SER A 196 -7.69 7.58 8.19
N ILE A 197 -7.95 8.43 9.18
CA ILE A 197 -7.01 9.44 9.67
C ILE A 197 -6.21 8.84 10.81
N THR A 198 -4.91 9.12 10.81
CA THR A 198 -3.98 8.76 11.89
C THR A 198 -3.80 9.97 12.78
N TRP A 199 -4.13 9.80 14.05
CA TRP A 199 -4.09 10.82 15.07
C TRP A 199 -2.99 10.49 16.09
N MET A 200 -2.46 11.52 16.73
CA MET A 200 -1.60 11.42 17.90
C MET A 200 -2.30 12.11 19.08
N LYS A 201 -2.54 11.38 20.17
CA LYS A 201 -3.20 11.90 21.39
C LYS A 201 -2.50 11.35 22.62
N ASN A 202 -2.13 12.22 23.56
CA ASN A 202 -1.44 11.84 24.80
C ASN A 202 -0.17 11.00 24.54
N GLY A 203 0.55 11.29 23.46
CA GLY A 203 1.75 10.57 23.05
C GLY A 203 1.53 9.20 22.39
N GLY A 204 0.28 8.79 22.16
CA GLY A 204 -0.06 7.52 21.50
C GLY A 204 -0.78 7.71 20.15
N PRO A 205 -0.51 6.85 19.15
CA PRO A 205 -1.25 6.88 17.90
C PRO A 205 -2.67 6.30 18.08
N SER A 206 -3.61 6.84 17.33
CA SER A 206 -4.99 6.33 17.22
C SER A 206 -5.51 6.53 15.81
N PHE A 207 -6.54 5.78 15.43
CA PHE A 207 -7.06 5.78 14.06
C PHE A 207 -8.57 5.96 14.08
N THR A 208 -9.07 6.91 13.27
CA THR A 208 -10.50 7.05 13.03
C THR A 208 -10.80 6.71 11.59
N SER A 209 -11.80 5.86 11.37
CA SER A 209 -12.29 5.55 10.03
C SER A 209 -12.79 6.82 9.32
N TRP A 210 -12.45 6.94 8.04
CA TRP A 210 -12.95 8.00 7.20
C TRP A 210 -14.46 7.81 6.95
N PRO A 211 -15.31 8.81 7.20
CA PRO A 211 -16.73 8.72 6.93
C PRO A 211 -16.98 8.57 5.43
N ALA A 212 -17.75 7.57 5.04
CA ALA A 212 -18.02 7.28 3.63
C ALA A 212 -18.66 8.45 2.87
N GLN A 213 -19.38 9.32 3.58
CA GLN A 213 -20.06 10.51 3.04
C GLN A 213 -19.13 11.72 2.85
N PHE A 214 -17.88 11.65 3.30
CA PHE A 214 -16.97 12.79 3.31
C PHE A 214 -15.98 12.68 2.14
N PRO A 215 -15.84 13.75 1.32
CA PRO A 215 -15.07 13.66 0.08
C PRO A 215 -13.61 13.30 0.34
N ASN A 216 -13.05 12.43 -0.52
CA ASN A 216 -11.70 11.87 -0.43
C ASN A 216 -10.56 12.92 -0.51
N LEU A 217 -10.88 14.21 -0.70
CA LEU A 217 -9.91 15.30 -0.96
C LEU A 217 -9.77 16.31 0.17
N PHE A 218 -10.52 16.17 1.27
CA PHE A 218 -10.44 17.12 2.39
C PHE A 218 -9.40 16.68 3.42
N LEU A 219 -8.11 16.72 3.06
CA LEU A 219 -7.01 16.31 3.93
C LEU A 219 -6.58 17.44 4.89
N PRO A 220 -6.00 17.10 6.06
CA PRO A 220 -5.40 18.11 6.92
C PRO A 220 -4.25 18.83 6.19
N PRO A 221 -3.89 20.05 6.63
CA PRO A 221 -2.70 20.73 6.13
C PRO A 221 -1.47 19.81 6.20
N GLN A 222 -0.67 19.79 5.14
CA GLN A 222 0.55 18.98 5.10
C GLN A 222 1.47 19.37 6.26
N ARG A 223 1.92 18.37 7.00
CA ARG A 223 2.85 18.56 8.12
C ARG A 223 4.24 18.90 7.58
N PRO A 224 4.99 19.81 8.22
CA PRO A 224 6.39 20.05 7.88
C PRO A 224 7.23 18.75 7.85
N PHE A 225 8.11 18.64 6.86
CA PHE A 225 9.04 17.51 6.72
C PHE A 225 10.17 17.58 7.77
N GLN A 226 10.71 16.43 8.15
CA GLN A 226 11.77 16.34 9.16
C GLN A 226 13.15 16.70 8.56
N PRO A 227 14.01 17.47 9.25
CA PRO A 227 13.81 18.06 10.57
C PRO A 227 12.87 19.28 10.52
N ALA A 228 11.82 19.24 11.33
CA ALA A 228 10.95 20.38 11.60
C ALA A 228 11.37 21.04 12.92
N HIS A 229 11.25 22.37 13.00
CA HIS A 229 11.52 23.13 14.22
C HIS A 229 10.21 23.52 14.91
N LYS A 230 10.27 23.73 16.24
CA LYS A 230 9.10 24.07 17.07
C LYS A 230 8.21 25.17 16.47
N PRO A 231 8.72 26.32 16.00
CA PRO A 231 7.86 27.37 15.44
C PRO A 231 7.09 26.93 14.19
N GLN A 232 7.67 26.06 13.35
CA GLN A 232 7.01 25.54 12.14
C GLN A 232 5.86 24.61 12.49
N ILE A 233 6.04 23.75 13.50
CA ILE A 233 4.99 22.86 14.00
C ILE A 233 3.87 23.66 14.68
N GLU A 234 4.20 24.69 15.46
CA GLU A 234 3.21 25.58 16.07
C GLU A 234 2.38 26.34 15.03
N ASP A 235 3.01 26.82 13.95
CA ASP A 235 2.30 27.51 12.86
C ASP A 235 1.43 26.57 12.02
N TRP A 236 1.98 25.41 11.67
CA TRP A 236 1.21 24.33 11.04
C TRP A 236 -0.02 23.96 11.88
N TRP A 237 0.16 23.82 13.19
CA TRP A 237 -0.93 23.48 14.09
C TRP A 237 -2.04 24.52 14.13
N LYS A 238 -1.73 25.82 14.07
CA LYS A 238 -2.77 26.86 13.94
C LYS A 238 -3.62 26.68 12.68
N THR A 239 -3.02 26.21 11.59
CA THR A 239 -3.74 25.90 10.36
C THR A 239 -4.56 24.62 10.49
N CYS A 240 -4.01 23.59 11.13
CA CYS A 240 -4.75 22.37 11.44
C CYS A 240 -5.96 22.61 12.34
N LYS A 241 -5.87 23.51 13.33
CA LYS A 241 -7.02 23.86 14.19
C LYS A 241 -8.19 24.40 13.38
N ARG A 242 -7.94 25.28 12.42
CA ARG A 242 -8.98 25.78 11.49
C ARG A 242 -9.59 24.65 10.66
N TRP A 243 -8.75 23.79 10.10
CA TRP A 243 -9.22 22.61 9.38
C TRP A 243 -10.10 21.72 10.27
N MET A 244 -9.68 21.45 11.51
CA MET A 244 -10.46 20.64 12.44
C MET A 244 -11.85 21.22 12.69
N ASP A 245 -12.04 22.54 12.71
CA ASP A 245 -13.37 23.15 12.90
C ASP A 245 -14.36 22.77 11.78
N GLU A 246 -13.85 22.49 10.59
CA GLU A 246 -14.62 22.10 9.39
C GLU A 246 -14.83 20.59 9.26
N VAL A 247 -14.03 19.78 9.97
CA VAL A 247 -14.10 18.32 9.93
C VAL A 247 -15.32 17.79 10.70
N PRO A 248 -16.06 16.81 10.16
CA PRO A 248 -17.14 16.13 10.87
C PRO A 248 -16.73 15.66 12.25
N ARG A 249 -17.62 15.83 13.26
CA ARG A 249 -17.35 15.35 14.63
C ARG A 249 -16.99 13.86 14.68
N SER A 250 -17.54 13.04 13.79
CA SER A 250 -17.26 11.61 13.68
C SER A 250 -15.81 11.26 13.33
N LEU A 251 -15.03 12.23 12.82
CA LEU A 251 -13.62 12.04 12.50
C LEU A 251 -12.68 12.39 13.66
N LYS A 252 -13.16 13.16 14.64
CA LYS A 252 -12.36 13.66 15.76
C LYS A 252 -12.27 12.62 16.89
N ILE A 253 -11.16 12.66 17.65
CA ILE A 253 -10.93 11.83 18.85
C ILE A 253 -10.71 12.71 20.07
#